data_AF-E2BNM9-F1
#
_entry.id   AF-E2BNM9-F1
#
_cell.length_a   1.000
_cell.length_b   1.000
_cell.length_c   1.000
_cell.angle_alpha   90.00
_cell.angle_beta   90.00
_cell.angle_gamma   90.00
#
_symmetry.space_group_name_H-M   'P 1'
#
loop_
_entity.id
_entity.type
_entity.pdbx_description
1 polymer ?
#
loop_
_entity_poly.entity_id
_entity_poly.type
_entity_poly.pdbx_seq_one_letter_code
_entity_poly.pdbx_strand_id
1 'polypeptide(L)' 'KMENQKVHFRHVMLYCFKRGFMASQILNEMFSVYGDACVTHQTVRKWYRRFEAGDFNMEDQA' A
#
# COMPACT_ATOMS: atom_id res chain seq x y z
N LYS A 1 4.74 16.91 -8.98
CA LYS A 1 5.13 16.66 -7.57
C LYS A 1 4.18 15.73 -6.80
N MET A 2 3.13 15.14 -7.41
CA MET A 2 2.24 14.15 -6.74
C MET A 2 2.54 12.67 -7.05
N GLU A 3 3.19 12.35 -8.18
CA GLU A 3 3.49 10.97 -8.58
C GLU A 3 4.32 10.20 -7.55
N ASN A 4 5.29 10.87 -6.91
CA ASN A 4 6.15 10.25 -5.91
C ASN A 4 5.40 9.82 -4.64
N GLN A 5 4.32 10.50 -4.27
CA GLN A 5 3.62 10.21 -3.02
C GLN A 5 2.89 8.86 -3.07
N LYS A 6 2.32 8.52 -4.22
CA LYS A 6 1.69 7.20 -4.44
C LYS A 6 2.71 6.07 -4.33
N VAL A 7 3.90 6.25 -4.92
CA VAL A 7 4.99 5.26 -4.85
C VAL A 7 5.47 5.08 -3.41
N HIS A 8 5.55 6.15 -2.61
CA HIS A 8 5.88 6.03 -1.19
C HIS A 8 4.84 5.21 -0.42
N PHE A 9 3.55 5.42 -0.66
CA PHE A 9 2.50 4.61 -0.04
C PHE A 9 2.66 3.12 -0.38
N ARG A 10 2.94 2.80 -1.65
CA ARG A 10 3.13 1.42 -2.11
C ARG A 10 4.33 0.75 -1.45
N HIS A 11 5.43 1.48 -1.27
CA HIS A 11 6.61 0.97 -0.56
C HIS A 11 6.33 0.68 0.92
N VAL A 12 5.58 1.54 1.62
CA VAL A 12 5.18 1.28 3.01
C VAL A 12 4.26 0.05 3.09
N MET A 13 3.29 -0.08 2.18
CA MET A 13 2.46 -1.29 2.11
C MET A 13 3.28 -2.56 1.87
N LEU A 14 4.27 -2.52 0.96
CA LEU A 14 5.15 -3.65 0.71
C LEU A 14 6.00 -4.00 1.93
N TYR A 15 6.53 -2.99 2.63
CA TYR A 15 7.28 -3.21 3.87
C TYR A 15 6.42 -3.93 4.91
N CYS A 16 5.19 -3.48 5.16
CA CYS A 16 4.27 -4.14 6.08
C CYS A 16 3.90 -5.55 5.62
N PHE A 17 3.63 -5.75 4.33
CA PHE A 17 3.34 -7.06 3.75
C PHE A 17 4.49 -8.05 3.98
N LYS A 18 5.74 -7.64 3.71
CA LYS A 18 6.92 -8.48 3.96
C LYS A 18 7.15 -8.82 5.43
N ARG A 19 6.58 -8.02 6.35
CA ARG A 19 6.57 -8.31 7.79
C ARG A 19 5.41 -9.21 8.23
N GLY A 20 4.57 -9.67 7.30
CA GLY A 20 3.45 -10.56 7.56
C GLY A 20 2.17 -9.86 8.02
N PHE A 21 2.04 -8.55 7.79
CA PHE A 21 0.84 -7.81 8.18
C PHE A 21 -0.30 -8.13 7.22
N MET A 22 -1.52 -8.28 7.75
CA MET A 22 -2.74 -8.39 6.95
C MET A 22 -3.16 -7.02 6.38
N ALA A 23 -3.95 -7.02 5.30
CA ALA A 23 -4.43 -5.79 4.65
C ALA A 23 -5.08 -4.77 5.60
N SER A 24 -5.83 -5.22 6.62
CA SER A 24 -6.42 -4.32 7.63
C SER A 24 -5.38 -3.67 8.54
N GLN A 25 -4.32 -4.41 8.90
CA GLN A 25 -3.21 -3.87 9.69
C GLN A 25 -2.41 -2.86 8.87
N ILE A 26 -2.19 -3.15 7.58
CA ILE A 26 -1.56 -2.21 6.65
C ILE A 26 -2.38 -0.92 6.56
N LEU A 27 -3.71 -1.01 6.46
CA LEU A 27 -4.57 0.18 6.44
C LEU A 27 -4.39 1.03 7.72
N ASN A 28 -4.35 0.40 8.89
CA ASN A 28 -4.15 1.10 10.17
C ASN A 28 -2.78 1.79 10.25
N GLU A 29 -1.72 1.11 9.82
CA GLU A 29 -0.37 1.70 9.75
C GLU A 29 -0.34 2.90 8.80
N MET A 30 -0.97 2.74 7.63
CA MET A 30 -1.06 3.79 6.63
C MET A 30 -1.83 5.02 7.17
N PHE A 31 -2.90 4.84 7.93
CA PHE A 31 -3.59 5.95 8.61
C PHE A 31 -2.76 6.55 9.75
N SER A 32 -2.04 5.73 10.53
CA SER A 32 -1.21 6.21 11.63
C SER A 32 -0.07 7.12 11.15
N VAL A 33 0.45 6.89 9.94
CA VAL A 33 1.56 7.69 9.39
C VAL A 33 1.07 8.90 8.60
N TYR A 34 0.00 8.75 7.80
CA TYR A 34 -0.41 9.75 6.81
C TYR A 34 -1.74 10.45 7.12
N GLY A 35 -2.46 10.02 8.15
CA GLY A 35 -3.77 10.57 8.53
C GLY A 35 -4.84 10.36 7.45
N ASP A 36 -5.86 11.21 7.44
CA ASP A 36 -7.02 11.09 6.54
C ASP A 36 -6.71 11.36 5.06
N ALA A 37 -5.53 11.91 4.75
CA ALA A 37 -5.05 12.12 3.37
C ALA A 37 -4.51 10.82 2.72
N CYS A 38 -4.68 9.68 3.38
CA CYS A 38 -4.13 8.41 2.98
C CYS A 38 -4.95 7.70 1.88
N VAL A 39 -4.47 6.52 1.47
CA VAL A 39 -5.12 5.63 0.51
C VAL A 39 -6.42 5.05 1.05
N THR A 40 -7.35 4.74 0.16
CA THR A 40 -8.59 4.06 0.54
C THR A 40 -8.34 2.59 0.89
N HIS A 41 -9.26 2.00 1.64
CA HIS A 41 -9.25 0.56 1.92
C HIS A 41 -9.23 -0.29 0.64
N GLN A 42 -9.88 0.17 -0.43
CA GLN A 42 -9.88 -0.52 -1.72
C GLN A 42 -8.49 -0.52 -2.35
N THR A 43 -7.76 0.60 -2.26
CA THR A 43 -6.38 0.69 -2.74
C THR A 43 -5.46 -0.26 -1.98
N VAL A 44 -5.55 -0.32 -0.65
CA VAL A 44 -4.74 -1.26 0.15
C VAL A 44 -5.03 -2.71 -0.25
N ARG A 45 -6.31 -3.10 -0.39
CA ARG A 45 -6.69 -4.45 -0.83
C ARG A 45 -6.19 -4.78 -2.24
N LYS A 46 -6.24 -3.83 -3.18
CA LYS A 46 -5.71 -4.01 -4.55
C LYS A 46 -4.22 -4.32 -4.51
N TRP A 47 -3.43 -3.53 -3.78
CA TRP A 47 -1.98 -3.73 -3.67
C TRP A 47 -1.62 -4.99 -2.91
N TYR A 48 -2.35 -5.30 -1.83
CA TYR A 48 -2.16 -6.52 -1.06
C TYR A 48 -2.28 -7.77 -1.95
N ARG A 49 -3.34 -7.87 -2.75
CA ARG A 49 -3.55 -8.99 -3.69
C ARG A 49 -2.45 -9.09 -4.75
N ARG A 50 -1.91 -7.95 -5.23
CA ARG A 50 -0.77 -7.95 -6.16
C ARG A 50 0.47 -8.55 -5.49
N PHE A 51 0.75 -8.16 -4.25
CA PHE A 51 1.88 -8.71 -3.50
C PHE A 51 1.72 -10.20 -3.20
N GLU A 52 0.50 -10.66 -2.88
CA GLU A 52 0.19 -12.10 -2.76
C GLU A 52 0.44 -12.86 -4.06
N ALA A 53 0.20 -12.23 -5.21
CA ALA A 53 0.50 -12.78 -6.54
C ALA A 53 1.99 -12.67 -6.93
N GLY A 54 2.85 -12.12 -6.07
CA GLY A 54 4.27 -11.92 -6.35
C GLY A 54 4.58 -10.74 -7.29
N ASP A 55 3.58 -9.90 -7.60
CA ASP A 55 3.76 -8.69 -8.40
C ASP A 55 4.16 -7.51 -7.51
N PHE A 56 5.44 -7.15 -7.57
CA PHE A 56 6.02 -6.03 -6.84
C PHE A 56 6.24 -4.79 -7.71
N ASN A 57 5.68 -4.74 -8.92
CA ASN A 57 5.76 -3.56 -9.76
C ASN A 57 4.94 -2.42 -9.15
N MET A 58 5.64 -1.34 -8.78
CA MET A 58 5.06 -0.16 -8.11
C MET A 58 4.32 0.78 -9.05
N GLU A 59 4.26 0.50 -10.35
CA GLU A 59 3.48 1.27 -11.31
C GLU A 59 1.99 0.88 -11.29
N ASP A 60 1.14 1.82 -11.66
CA ASP A 60 -0.25 1.50 -11.95
C ASP A 60 -0.27 0.69 -13.25
N GLN A 61 -0.87 -0.50 -13.22
CA GLN A 61 -1.21 -1.22 -14.44
C GLN A 61 -2.42 -0.52 -15.07
N ALA A 62 -2.33 -0.25 -16.37
CA ALA A 62 -3.39 0.36 -17.18
C ALA A 62 -4.67 -0.49 -17.19
#